data_AF-A0A136MA15-F1
#
_entry.id   AF-A0A136MA15-F1
#
_cell.length_a   1.000
_cell.length_b   1.000
_cell.length_c   1.000
_cell.angle_alpha   90.00
_cell.angle_beta   90.00
_cell.angle_gamma   90.00
#
_symmetry.space_group_name_H-M   'P 1'
#
loop_
_entity.id
_entity.type
_entity.pdbx_description
1 polymer ?
#
loop_
_entity_poly.entity_id
_entity_poly.type
_entity_poly.pdbx_seq_one_letter_code
_entity_poly.pdbx_strand_id
1 'polypeptide(L)'
;MFDNLEFWIWLAVIVVTLIARATKKKPEPNQNQPDFNSPEESKPISFEDLLREIQASKAPASKPVEPSPYKPVSQSQQVDYVDYDDDLEEEEKPLEKASYQTEDEIYATYEKAKSEAFNRASLEETMHVEDTVVSYEKFKGYNRNTKQSPATGLVKELRNPTSFRKAFILSEILAKRF
;
A
#
# COMPACT_ATOMS: atom_id res chain seq x y z
N MET A 1 27.45 -26.96 -53.19
CA MET A 1 27.73 -25.55 -53.55
C MET A 1 26.81 -24.64 -52.72
N PHE A 2 26.92 -24.69 -51.40
CA PHE A 2 26.22 -23.77 -50.49
C PHE A 2 27.04 -23.60 -49.20
N ASP A 3 28.32 -23.25 -49.35
CA ASP A 3 29.16 -22.77 -48.23
C ASP A 3 29.23 -21.25 -48.28
N ASN A 4 28.06 -20.62 -48.40
CA ASN A 4 27.94 -19.17 -48.46
C ASN A 4 27.38 -18.73 -47.12
N LEU A 5 28.25 -18.19 -46.27
CA LEU A 5 27.88 -17.49 -45.03
C LEU A 5 26.70 -16.51 -45.28
N GLU A 6 26.67 -15.89 -46.46
CA GLU A 6 25.60 -15.02 -46.95
C GLU A 6 24.22 -15.70 -46.98
N PHE A 7 24.15 -16.99 -47.35
CA PHE A 7 22.88 -17.74 -47.34
C PHE A 7 22.36 -17.92 -45.91
N TRP A 8 23.24 -18.26 -44.96
CA TRP A 8 22.87 -18.43 -43.56
C TRP A 8 22.49 -17.10 -42.89
N ILE A 9 23.16 -15.99 -43.25
CA ILE A 9 22.81 -14.64 -42.80
C ILE A 9 21.42 -14.27 -43.32
N TRP A 10 21.15 -14.48 -44.61
CA TRP A 10 19.83 -14.20 -45.19
C TRP A 10 18.72 -15.08 -44.60
N LEU A 11 19.02 -16.36 -44.35
CA LEU A 11 18.09 -17.27 -43.67
C LEU A 11 17.75 -16.78 -42.26
N ALA A 12 18.76 -16.35 -41.49
CA ALA A 12 18.56 -15.82 -40.14
C ALA A 12 17.72 -14.53 -40.15
N VAL A 13 17.97 -13.62 -41.10
CA VAL A 13 17.19 -12.38 -41.25
C VAL A 13 15.72 -12.69 -41.58
N ILE A 14 15.45 -13.65 -42.48
CA ILE A 14 14.08 -14.08 -42.80
C ILE A 14 13.38 -14.68 -41.57
N VAL A 15 14.08 -15.52 -40.79
CA VAL A 15 13.50 -16.13 -39.58
C VAL A 15 13.21 -15.07 -38.51
N VAL A 16 14.15 -14.15 -38.25
CA VAL A 16 13.97 -13.07 -37.26
C VAL A 16 12.85 -12.12 -37.68
N THR A 17 12.74 -11.79 -38.96
CA THR A 17 11.65 -10.94 -39.46
C THR A 17 10.29 -11.62 -39.40
N LEU A 18 10.20 -12.93 -39.62
CA LEU A 18 8.97 -13.71 -39.41
C LEU A 18 8.57 -13.74 -37.94
N ILE A 19 9.51 -13.98 -37.02
CA ILE A 19 9.25 -13.97 -35.58
C ILE A 19 8.82 -12.57 -35.15
N ALA A 20 9.55 -11.52 -35.52
CA ALA A 20 9.22 -10.14 -35.19
C ALA A 20 7.85 -9.70 -35.75
N ARG A 21 7.46 -10.20 -36.93
CA ARG A 21 6.14 -9.93 -37.51
C ARG A 21 5.03 -10.73 -36.82
N ALA A 22 5.31 -11.95 -36.38
CA ALA A 22 4.36 -12.76 -35.62
C ALA A 22 4.19 -12.27 -34.17
N THR A 23 5.22 -11.64 -33.57
CA THR A 23 5.18 -11.11 -32.20
C THR A 23 4.78 -9.64 -32.10
N LYS A 24 4.60 -8.93 -33.24
CA LYS A 24 4.05 -7.57 -33.25
C LYS A 24 2.57 -7.62 -32.84
N LYS A 25 2.34 -7.58 -31.53
CA LYS A 25 1.05 -7.19 -30.97
C LYS A 25 0.74 -5.78 -31.45
N LYS A 26 -0.50 -5.58 -31.92
CA LYS A 26 -1.05 -4.24 -32.18
C LYS A 26 -0.84 -3.41 -30.90
N PRO A 27 -0.54 -2.10 -31.00
CA PRO A 27 -0.62 -1.24 -29.82
C PRO A 27 -2.05 -1.35 -29.30
N GLU A 28 -2.21 -1.98 -28.14
CA GLU A 28 -3.50 -2.04 -27.46
C GLU A 28 -3.89 -0.59 -27.10
N PRO A 29 -5.09 -0.12 -27.45
CA PRO A 29 -5.64 1.04 -26.80
C PRO A 29 -5.83 0.66 -25.32
N ASN A 30 -5.19 1.44 -24.46
CA ASN A 30 -5.38 1.55 -23.01
C ASN A 30 -6.21 0.42 -22.37
N GLN A 31 -5.50 -0.53 -21.75
CA GLN A 31 -6.08 -1.53 -20.88
C GLN A 31 -6.77 -0.85 -19.67
N ASN A 32 -8.10 -0.80 -19.68
CA ASN A 32 -8.86 -0.71 -18.43
C ASN A 32 -9.16 -2.15 -17.97
N GLN A 33 -8.67 -2.45 -16.77
CA GLN A 33 -8.77 -3.72 -16.04
C GLN A 33 -10.18 -3.94 -15.44
N PRO A 34 -10.47 -5.13 -14.89
CA PRO A 34 -11.81 -5.73 -14.88
C PRO A 34 -12.70 -5.31 -13.71
N ASP A 35 -14.00 -5.51 -13.94
CA ASP A 35 -15.10 -5.41 -12.98
C ASP A 35 -14.85 -6.23 -11.71
N PHE A 36 -14.76 -5.52 -10.58
CA PHE A 36 -15.01 -6.08 -9.25
C PHE A 36 -15.82 -5.05 -8.46
N ASN A 37 -17.09 -5.39 -8.21
CA ASN A 37 -18.03 -4.78 -7.26
C ASN A 37 -17.94 -3.26 -7.04
N SER A 38 -18.92 -2.52 -7.57
CA SER A 38 -19.29 -1.20 -7.04
C SER A 38 -19.48 -1.25 -5.52
N PRO A 39 -18.79 -0.36 -4.78
CA PRO A 39 -19.45 0.69 -4.05
C PRO A 39 -19.43 1.95 -4.90
N GLU A 40 -20.46 2.76 -4.71
CA GLU A 40 -20.83 3.91 -5.53
C GLU A 40 -19.65 4.75 -6.04
N GLU A 41 -19.83 5.23 -7.28
CA GLU A 41 -19.00 6.20 -7.97
C GLU A 41 -18.60 7.36 -7.04
N SER A 42 -17.47 7.21 -6.35
CA SER A 42 -16.77 8.36 -5.80
C SER A 42 -16.11 9.05 -6.97
N LYS A 43 -16.86 10.02 -7.51
CA LYS A 43 -16.37 10.99 -8.49
C LYS A 43 -14.97 11.45 -8.03
N PRO A 44 -13.94 11.45 -8.90
CA PRO A 44 -12.60 11.84 -8.48
C PRO A 44 -12.65 13.26 -7.93
N ILE A 45 -12.46 13.38 -6.62
CA ILE A 45 -12.47 14.66 -5.92
C ILE A 45 -11.25 15.45 -6.37
N SER A 46 -11.48 16.69 -6.79
CA SER A 46 -10.42 17.58 -7.23
C SER A 46 -9.67 18.17 -6.03
N PHE A 47 -8.41 18.55 -6.23
CA PHE A 47 -7.63 19.21 -5.18
C PHE A 47 -8.26 20.54 -4.72
N GLU A 48 -8.95 21.25 -5.61
CA GLU A 48 -9.73 22.43 -5.23
C GLU A 48 -10.89 22.12 -4.29
N ASP A 49 -11.59 20.99 -4.51
CA ASP A 49 -12.67 20.57 -3.61
C ASP A 49 -12.12 20.21 -2.22
N LEU A 50 -10.97 19.53 -2.14
CA LEU A 50 -10.27 19.24 -0.88
C LEU A 50 -9.84 20.52 -0.15
N LEU A 51 -9.30 21.50 -0.87
CA LEU A 51 -8.92 22.79 -0.28
C LEU A 51 -10.16 23.56 0.21
N ARG A 52 -11.25 23.52 -0.54
CA ARG A 52 -12.52 24.15 -0.16
C ARG A 52 -13.08 23.51 1.10
N GLU A 53 -13.02 22.19 1.21
CA GLU A 53 -13.48 21.44 2.38
C GLU A 53 -12.67 21.81 3.63
N ILE A 54 -11.33 21.78 3.55
CA ILE A 54 -10.45 22.14 4.67
C ILE A 54 -10.65 23.60 5.10
N GLN A 55 -10.83 24.53 4.15
CA GLN A 55 -11.08 25.94 4.45
C GLN A 55 -12.46 26.16 5.07
N ALA A 56 -13.48 25.43 4.62
CA ALA A 56 -14.82 25.46 5.21
C ALA A 56 -14.85 24.90 6.63
N SER A 57 -14.06 23.86 6.92
CA SER A 57 -13.90 23.30 8.28
C SER A 57 -13.13 24.21 9.24
N LYS A 58 -12.42 25.22 8.72
CA LYS A 58 -11.57 26.14 9.52
C LYS A 58 -12.28 27.43 9.94
N ALA A 59 -13.59 27.60 9.69
CA ALA A 59 -14.33 28.76 10.18
C ALA A 59 -14.70 28.57 11.66
N PRO A 60 -14.10 29.33 12.61
CA PRO A 60 -14.56 29.29 13.99
C PRO A 60 -15.93 29.98 14.11
N ALA A 61 -16.88 29.27 14.72
CA ALA A 61 -18.08 29.90 15.27
C ALA A 61 -17.69 30.78 16.47
N SER A 62 -17.34 32.04 16.22
CA SER A 62 -17.32 33.06 17.25
C SER A 62 -17.38 34.45 16.62
N LYS A 63 -18.38 35.22 17.01
CA LYS A 63 -18.59 36.63 16.64
C LYS A 63 -17.29 37.43 16.84
N PRO A 64 -16.98 38.40 15.96
CA PRO A 64 -15.88 39.33 16.20
C PRO A 64 -16.21 40.18 17.44
N VAL A 65 -15.39 40.10 18.47
CA VAL A 65 -15.35 41.14 19.51
C VAL A 65 -14.62 42.33 18.90
N GLU A 66 -15.29 43.48 18.81
CA GLU A 66 -14.67 44.72 18.34
C GLU A 66 -13.41 45.04 19.15
N PRO A 67 -12.29 45.42 18.51
CA PRO A 67 -11.12 45.90 19.23
C PRO A 67 -11.43 47.28 19.81
N SER A 68 -11.59 47.34 21.13
CA SER A 68 -11.63 48.60 21.89
C SER A 68 -10.33 49.39 21.64
N PRO A 69 -10.40 50.70 21.36
CA PRO A 69 -9.20 51.52 21.21
C PRO A 69 -8.45 51.59 22.54
N TYR A 70 -7.21 51.11 22.52
CA TYR A 70 -6.24 51.24 23.61
C TYR A 70 -6.15 52.71 24.05
N LYS A 71 -6.59 53.01 25.27
CA LYS A 71 -6.20 54.25 25.96
C LYS A 71 -4.73 54.11 26.38
N PRO A 72 -3.87 55.11 26.12
CA PRO A 72 -2.51 55.08 26.63
C PRO A 72 -2.56 55.08 28.16
N VAL A 73 -1.99 54.04 28.77
CA VAL A 73 -1.82 53.92 30.22
C VAL A 73 -0.85 55.02 30.65
N SER A 74 -1.35 55.99 31.41
CA SER A 74 -0.56 57.09 31.96
C SER A 74 0.55 56.52 32.84
N GLN A 75 1.80 56.80 32.50
CA GLN A 75 2.99 56.37 33.24
C GLN A 75 3.07 57.12 34.59
N SER A 76 2.34 56.63 35.58
CA SER A 76 2.58 56.97 37.00
C SER A 76 1.87 56.01 37.95
N GLN A 77 1.81 54.72 37.63
CA GLN A 77 1.51 53.71 38.64
C GLN A 77 2.85 53.29 39.25
N GLN A 78 3.14 53.86 40.41
CA GLN A 78 4.13 53.28 41.31
C GLN A 78 3.70 51.84 41.56
N VAL A 79 4.54 50.90 41.13
CA VAL A 79 4.31 49.48 41.35
C VAL A 79 4.49 49.26 42.84
N ASP A 80 3.38 49.09 43.56
CA ASP A 80 3.41 48.65 44.95
C ASP A 80 3.96 47.21 44.93
N TYR A 81 5.14 47.02 45.50
CA TYR A 81 5.75 45.69 45.60
C TYR A 81 5.05 44.99 46.75
N VAL A 82 4.08 44.13 46.42
CA VAL A 82 3.40 43.30 47.40
C VAL A 82 4.33 42.16 47.75
N ASP A 83 4.84 42.17 48.98
CA ASP A 83 5.61 41.06 49.52
C ASP A 83 4.63 39.95 49.93
N TYR A 84 4.62 38.87 49.16
CA TYR A 84 3.72 37.74 49.36
C TYR A 84 4.26 36.74 50.38
N ASP A 85 5.48 36.94 50.89
CA ASP A 85 6.11 35.98 51.80
C ASP A 85 5.60 36.13 53.25
N ASP A 86 5.05 37.29 53.64
CA ASP A 86 4.62 37.57 55.02
C ASP A 86 3.26 36.94 55.41
N ASP A 87 2.42 36.57 54.43
CA ASP A 87 1.08 35.98 54.66
C ASP A 87 0.99 34.47 54.32
N LEU A 88 2.11 33.83 54.00
CA LEU A 88 2.13 32.38 53.73
C LEU A 88 2.15 31.61 55.05
N GLU A 89 1.07 30.89 55.34
CA GLU A 89 1.06 29.91 56.42
C GLU A 89 2.15 28.85 56.16
N GLU A 90 2.96 28.54 57.17
CA GLU A 90 3.98 27.49 57.10
C GLU A 90 3.28 26.16 56.81
N GLU A 91 3.35 25.68 55.56
CA GLU A 91 2.71 24.44 55.12
C GLU A 91 3.40 23.22 55.75
N GLU A 92 3.15 22.95 57.04
CA GLU A 92 3.62 21.76 57.78
C GLU A 92 2.86 20.47 57.37
N LYS A 93 2.44 20.35 56.11
CA LYS A 93 1.86 19.09 55.64
C LYS A 93 2.98 18.15 55.23
N PRO A 94 3.09 16.94 55.81
CA PRO A 94 4.03 15.96 55.31
C PRO A 94 3.71 15.68 53.84
N LEU A 95 4.72 15.77 52.98
CA LEU A 95 4.60 15.44 51.56
C LEU A 95 3.91 14.09 51.42
N GLU A 96 2.70 14.10 50.86
CA GLU A 96 1.94 12.89 50.61
C GLU A 96 2.78 12.03 49.65
N LYS A 97 3.15 10.82 50.08
CA LYS A 97 3.90 9.90 49.22
C LYS A 97 2.96 9.42 48.14
N ALA A 98 2.95 10.10 47.00
CA ALA A 98 2.22 9.68 45.82
C ALA A 98 2.76 8.31 45.36
N SER A 99 2.05 7.24 45.71
CA SER A 99 2.33 5.90 45.20
C SER A 99 1.76 5.79 43.78
N TYR A 100 2.54 6.23 42.79
CA TYR A 100 2.18 6.15 41.36
C TYR A 100 1.97 4.71 40.82
N GLN A 101 2.12 3.70 41.67
CA GLN A 101 2.17 2.28 41.29
C GLN A 101 0.89 1.52 41.64
N THR A 102 -0.04 2.12 42.37
CA THR A 102 -1.17 1.38 42.96
C THR A 102 -2.44 2.21 42.89
N GLU A 103 -3.41 1.67 42.12
CA GLU A 103 -4.86 1.98 42.12
C GLU A 103 -5.43 2.80 40.96
N ASP A 104 -4.60 3.41 40.09
CA ASP A 104 -5.13 4.14 38.94
C ASP A 104 -5.50 3.22 37.77
N GLU A 105 -6.74 3.34 37.28
CA GLU A 105 -7.20 2.70 36.02
C GLU A 105 -6.29 3.05 34.82
N ILE A 106 -5.67 4.23 34.88
CA ILE A 106 -4.70 4.72 33.89
C ILE A 106 -3.45 3.82 33.89
N TYR A 107 -2.97 3.42 35.07
CA TYR A 107 -1.80 2.56 35.19
C TYR A 107 -2.09 1.14 34.67
N ALA A 108 -3.28 0.61 34.99
CA ALA A 108 -3.73 -0.67 34.45
C ALA A 108 -3.84 -0.66 32.91
N THR A 109 -4.35 0.44 32.35
CA THR A 109 -4.45 0.64 30.89
C THR A 109 -3.08 0.73 30.25
N TYR A 110 -2.13 1.43 30.88
CA TYR A 110 -0.75 1.55 30.43
C TYR A 110 -0.04 0.19 30.38
N GLU A 111 -0.07 -0.57 31.47
CA GLU A 111 0.59 -1.90 31.51
C GLU A 111 -0.07 -2.89 30.54
N LYS A 112 -1.40 -2.83 30.39
CA LYS A 112 -2.12 -3.61 29.37
C LYS A 112 -1.62 -3.27 27.96
N ALA A 113 -1.62 -1.99 27.57
CA ALA A 113 -1.19 -1.55 26.24
C ALA A 113 0.28 -1.91 25.97
N LYS A 114 1.14 -1.79 26.98
CA LYS A 114 2.56 -2.19 26.91
C LYS A 114 2.72 -3.68 26.63
N SER A 115 1.96 -4.53 27.33
CA SER A 115 1.98 -5.98 27.07
C SER A 115 1.45 -6.34 25.69
N GLU A 116 0.40 -5.67 25.22
CA GLU A 116 -0.18 -5.89 23.88
C GLU A 116 0.78 -5.45 22.77
N ALA A 117 1.49 -4.33 22.96
CA ALA A 117 2.50 -3.87 22.02
C ALA A 117 3.69 -4.84 21.92
N PHE A 118 4.10 -5.44 23.04
CA PHE A 118 5.17 -6.44 23.05
C PHE A 118 4.76 -7.76 22.39
N ASN A 119 3.49 -8.15 22.52
CA ASN A 119 2.95 -9.37 21.91
C ASN A 119 2.52 -9.18 20.45
N ARG A 120 2.54 -7.96 19.93
CA ARG A 120 2.23 -7.69 18.53
C ARG A 120 3.37 -8.20 17.66
N ALA A 121 3.02 -8.98 16.63
CA ALA A 121 3.97 -9.38 15.60
C ALA A 121 4.69 -8.13 15.06
N SER A 122 6.02 -8.18 15.04
CA SER A 122 6.81 -7.07 14.52
C SER A 122 6.45 -6.84 13.05
N LEU A 123 6.57 -5.60 12.57
CA LEU A 123 6.26 -5.28 11.16
C LEU A 123 7.02 -6.24 10.22
N GLU A 124 8.27 -6.54 10.57
CA GLU A 124 9.15 -7.49 9.90
C GLU A 124 8.56 -8.91 9.84
N GLU A 125 7.94 -9.38 10.93
CA GLU A 125 7.29 -10.71 11.01
C GLU A 125 6.01 -10.76 10.16
N THR A 126 5.22 -9.67 10.15
CA THR A 126 4.00 -9.60 9.32
C THR A 126 4.29 -9.41 7.83
N MET A 127 5.45 -8.84 7.49
CA MET A 127 5.83 -8.53 6.12
C MET A 127 6.42 -9.75 5.38
N HIS A 128 6.60 -10.89 6.07
CA HIS A 128 7.21 -12.10 5.52
C HIS A 128 8.45 -11.78 4.68
N VAL A 129 9.41 -11.07 5.28
CA VAL A 129 10.61 -10.59 4.58
C VAL A 129 11.40 -11.76 3.96
N GLU A 130 11.26 -12.97 4.51
CA GLU A 130 11.82 -14.24 4.00
C GLU A 130 11.28 -14.65 2.61
N ASP A 131 10.10 -14.15 2.24
CA ASP A 131 9.47 -14.39 0.93
C ASP A 131 9.91 -13.39 -0.14
N THR A 132 10.61 -12.33 0.26
CA THR A 132 11.23 -11.40 -0.68
C THR A 132 12.55 -11.98 -1.19
N VAL A 133 12.57 -12.40 -2.45
CA VAL A 133 13.83 -12.70 -3.13
C VAL A 133 14.44 -11.36 -3.51
N VAL A 134 15.69 -11.11 -3.12
CA VAL A 134 16.46 -9.87 -3.43
C VAL A 134 16.80 -9.74 -4.94
N SER A 135 16.07 -10.45 -5.80
CA SER A 135 16.12 -10.31 -7.26
C SER A 135 14.97 -9.41 -7.68
N TYR A 136 15.30 -8.30 -8.34
CA TYR A 136 14.36 -7.41 -9.00
C TYR A 136 13.26 -8.22 -9.75
N GLU A 137 12.00 -7.85 -9.52
CA GLU A 137 10.78 -8.38 -10.18
C GLU A 137 10.34 -9.83 -9.91
N LYS A 138 10.99 -10.59 -9.00
CA LYS A 138 10.61 -12.00 -8.77
C LYS A 138 10.12 -12.26 -7.34
N PHE A 139 8.87 -11.90 -7.08
CA PHE A 139 8.17 -12.28 -5.85
C PHE A 139 7.68 -13.73 -5.91
N LYS A 140 8.00 -14.56 -4.90
CA LYS A 140 7.63 -16.00 -4.86
C LYS A 140 6.12 -16.23 -4.98
N GLY A 141 5.30 -15.33 -4.40
CA GLY A 141 3.84 -15.42 -4.44
C GLY A 141 3.22 -15.35 -5.85
N TYR A 142 3.96 -14.87 -6.85
CA TYR A 142 3.49 -14.78 -8.24
C TYR A 142 3.95 -15.97 -9.10
N ASN A 143 4.73 -16.91 -8.56
CA ASN A 143 4.95 -18.21 -9.19
C ASN A 143 3.71 -19.11 -9.00
N ARG A 144 2.53 -18.62 -9.41
CA ARG A 144 1.39 -19.50 -9.66
C ARG A 144 1.80 -20.38 -10.82
N ASN A 145 1.97 -21.68 -10.56
CA ASN A 145 2.09 -22.72 -11.57
C ASN A 145 1.13 -22.40 -12.71
N THR A 146 1.67 -21.90 -13.83
CA THR A 146 0.85 -21.59 -15.00
C THR A 146 0.18 -22.89 -15.38
N LYS A 147 -1.15 -22.95 -15.19
CA LYS A 147 -1.91 -24.15 -15.53
C LYS A 147 -1.61 -24.44 -16.99
N GLN A 148 -0.86 -25.50 -17.25
CA GLN A 148 -0.45 -25.82 -18.61
C GLN A 148 -1.71 -25.95 -19.45
N SER A 149 -1.74 -25.29 -20.61
CA SER A 149 -2.85 -25.41 -21.54
C SER A 149 -3.09 -26.91 -21.83
N PRO A 150 -4.34 -27.36 -21.91
CA PRO A 150 -4.65 -28.77 -22.22
C PRO A 150 -3.98 -29.24 -23.52
N ALA A 151 -3.73 -28.32 -24.46
CA ALA A 151 -2.99 -28.59 -25.69
C ALA A 151 -1.53 -29.01 -25.43
N THR A 152 -0.85 -28.41 -24.46
CA THR A 152 0.52 -28.76 -24.08
C THR A 152 0.60 -30.18 -23.52
N GLY A 153 -0.45 -30.60 -22.78
CA GLY A 153 -0.62 -31.98 -22.32
C GLY A 153 -0.75 -32.96 -23.48
N LEU A 154 -1.57 -32.64 -24.49
CA LEU A 154 -1.76 -33.49 -25.67
C LEU A 154 -0.47 -33.62 -26.50
N VAL A 155 0.27 -32.54 -26.72
CA VAL A 155 1.56 -32.58 -27.44
C VAL A 155 2.56 -33.49 -26.72
N LYS A 156 2.58 -33.46 -25.38
CA LYS A 156 3.42 -34.35 -24.58
C LYS A 156 2.96 -35.80 -24.70
N GLU A 157 1.65 -36.07 -24.71
CA GLU A 157 1.11 -37.43 -24.88
C GLU A 157 1.32 -37.99 -26.31
N LEU A 158 1.34 -37.14 -27.35
CA LEU A 158 1.63 -37.53 -28.75
C LEU A 158 3.09 -37.94 -28.97
N ARG A 159 4.03 -37.40 -28.20
CA ARG A 159 5.45 -37.81 -28.27
C ARG A 159 5.71 -39.20 -27.67
N ASN A 160 4.80 -39.68 -26.82
CA ASN A 160 4.94 -40.98 -26.15
C ASN A 160 4.23 -42.07 -26.96
N PRO A 161 4.92 -43.16 -27.35
CA PRO A 161 4.34 -44.20 -28.20
C PRO A 161 3.20 -44.97 -27.50
N THR A 162 3.21 -45.03 -26.17
CA THR A 162 2.20 -45.71 -25.36
C THR A 162 0.88 -44.94 -25.26
N SER A 163 0.93 -43.61 -25.21
CA SER A 163 -0.26 -42.74 -25.11
C SER A 163 -0.69 -42.11 -26.44
N PHE A 164 0.01 -42.39 -27.53
CA PHE A 164 -0.25 -41.79 -28.85
C PHE A 164 -1.70 -41.96 -29.31
N ARG A 165 -2.26 -43.19 -29.22
CA ARG A 165 -3.65 -43.46 -29.67
C ARG A 165 -4.67 -42.63 -28.90
N LYS A 166 -4.50 -42.51 -27.58
CA LYS A 166 -5.38 -41.72 -26.72
C LYS A 166 -5.33 -40.24 -27.12
N ALA A 167 -4.12 -39.70 -27.27
CA ALA A 167 -3.94 -38.30 -27.65
C ALA A 167 -4.46 -37.99 -29.05
N PHE A 168 -4.29 -38.93 -30.00
CA PHE A 168 -4.80 -38.82 -31.37
C PHE A 168 -6.35 -38.82 -31.41
N ILE A 169 -6.99 -39.70 -30.65
CA ILE A 169 -8.46 -39.70 -30.53
C ILE A 169 -8.95 -38.40 -29.89
N LEU A 170 -8.29 -37.94 -28.83
CA LEU A 170 -8.64 -36.68 -28.17
C LEU A 170 -8.46 -35.46 -29.07
N SER A 171 -7.40 -35.42 -29.88
CA SER A 171 -7.22 -34.34 -30.86
C SER A 171 -8.30 -34.34 -31.93
N GLU A 172 -8.74 -35.52 -32.39
CA GLU A 172 -9.82 -35.63 -33.37
C GLU A 172 -11.17 -35.15 -32.80
N ILE A 173 -11.49 -35.53 -31.56
CA ILE A 173 -12.71 -35.09 -30.88
C ILE A 173 -12.72 -33.58 -30.67
N LEU A 174 -11.57 -32.99 -30.31
CA LEU A 174 -11.45 -31.55 -30.14
C LEU A 174 -11.62 -30.81 -31.47
N ALA A 175 -10.96 -31.27 -32.54
CA ALA A 175 -11.03 -30.67 -33.87
C ALA A 175 -12.42 -30.77 -34.52
N LYS A 176 -13.25 -31.72 -34.09
CA LYS A 176 -14.63 -31.86 -34.57
C LYS A 176 -15.61 -30.96 -33.81
N ARG A 177 -15.28 -30.55 -32.58
CA ARG A 177 -16.17 -29.80 -31.68
C ARG A 177 -15.99 -28.29 -31.80
N PHE A 178 -14.79 -27.83 -32.18
CA PHE A 178 -14.41 -26.42 -32.35
C PHE A 178 -13.94 -26.20 -33.77
#